data_AF-A0A501W210-F1
#
_entry.id   AF-A0A501W210-F1
#
_cell.length_a   1.000
_cell.length_b   1.000
_cell.length_c   1.000
_cell.angle_alpha   90.00
_cell.angle_beta   90.00
_cell.angle_gamma   90.00
#
_symmetry.space_group_name_H-M   'P 1'
#
loop_
_entity.id
_entity.type
_entity.pdbx_description
1 polymer ?
#
loop_
_entity_poly.entity_id
_entity_poly.type
_entity_poly.pdbx_seq_one_letter_code
_entity_poly.pdbx_strand_id
1 'polypeptide(L)' 'MIYSTDFKQGALDYIKEGHRHVEASKVFDVGVRTLFTWEKKDANKDT' A
#
# COMPACT_ATOMS: atom_id res chain seq x y z
N MET A 1 -8.51 -8.59 -7.54
CA MET A 1 -8.34 -9.04 -6.14
C MET A 1 -8.95 -8.00 -5.22
N ILE A 2 -9.81 -8.42 -4.30
CA ILE A 2 -10.48 -7.53 -3.35
C ILE A 2 -9.73 -7.67 -2.03
N TYR A 3 -9.09 -6.59 -1.61
CA TYR A 3 -8.42 -6.50 -0.30
C TYR A 3 -9.28 -5.62 0.60
N SER A 4 -9.37 -5.96 1.88
CA SER A 4 -10.09 -5.14 2.86
C SER A 4 -9.45 -3.76 3.00
N THR A 5 -10.24 -2.78 3.45
CA THR A 5 -9.73 -1.42 3.69
C THR A 5 -8.61 -1.44 4.72
N ASP A 6 -8.79 -2.18 5.82
CA ASP A 6 -7.79 -2.28 6.89
C ASP A 6 -6.48 -2.90 6.40
N PHE A 7 -6.56 -3.92 5.52
CA PHE A 7 -5.36 -4.53 4.93
C PHE A 7 -4.60 -3.55 4.04
N LYS A 8 -5.33 -2.79 3.21
CA LYS A 8 -4.71 -1.74 2.37
C LYS A 8 -4.09 -0.65 3.23
N GLN A 9 -4.77 -0.24 4.29
CA GLN A 9 -4.28 0.80 5.18
C GLN A 9 -3.00 0.36 5.88
N GLY A 10 -2.95 -0.86 6.43
CA GLY A 10 -1.74 -1.39 7.04
C GLY A 10 -0.55 -1.45 6.07
N ALA A 11 -0.78 -1.79 4.79
CA ALA A 11 0.27 -1.77 3.78
C ALA A 11 0.77 -0.35 3.45
N LEU A 12 -0.14 0.63 3.42
CA LEU A 12 0.21 2.03 3.18
C LEU A 12 0.91 2.66 4.38
N ASP A 13 0.45 2.36 5.60
CA ASP A 13 1.06 2.86 6.84
C ASP A 13 2.50 2.34 6.97
N TYR A 14 2.73 1.06 6.65
CA TYR A 14 4.07 0.48 6.58
C TYR A 14 4.98 1.25 5.60
N ILE A 15 4.47 1.65 4.43
CA ILE A 15 5.25 2.48 3.49
C ILE A 15 5.47 3.90 4.05
N LYS A 16 4.46 4.50 4.69
CA LYS A 16 4.56 5.83 5.32
C LYS A 16 5.54 5.87 6.50
N GLU A 17 5.73 4.75 7.20
CA GLU A 17 6.76 4.56 8.24
C GLU A 17 8.20 4.53 7.66
N GLY A 18 8.36 4.59 6.34
CA GLY A 18 9.64 4.69 5.65
C GLY A 18 10.13 3.38 5.03
N HIS A 19 9.32 2.32 5.07
CA HIS A 19 9.67 1.05 4.44
C HIS A 19 9.57 1.10 2.91
N ARG A 20 10.42 0.33 2.24
CA ARG A 20 10.44 0.29 0.77
C ARG A 20 9.25 -0.52 0.26
N HIS A 21 8.75 -0.14 -0.91
CA HIS A 21 7.69 -0.87 -1.62
C HIS A 21 8.04 -2.36 -1.86
N VAL A 22 9.32 -2.68 -2.06
CA VAL A 22 9.79 -4.07 -2.22
C VAL A 22 9.77 -4.87 -0.92
N GLU A 23 9.84 -4.21 0.23
CA GLU A 23 9.71 -4.85 1.55
C GLU A 23 8.23 -5.06 1.87
N ALA A 24 7.41 -4.02 1.69
CA ALA A 24 5.95 -4.11 1.82
C ALA A 24 5.36 -5.21 0.92
N SER A 25 5.87 -5.36 -0.31
CA SER A 25 5.43 -6.41 -1.23
C SER A 25 5.62 -7.82 -0.67
N LYS A 26 6.70 -8.05 0.09
CA LYS A 26 6.98 -9.33 0.73
C LYS A 26 6.15 -9.52 2.01
N VAL A 27 6.02 -8.48 2.82
CA VAL A 27 5.28 -8.52 4.10
C VAL A 27 3.79 -8.77 3.87
N PHE A 28 3.23 -8.10 2.87
CA PHE A 28 1.79 -8.15 2.58
C PHE A 28 1.44 -9.11 1.43
N ASP A 29 2.40 -9.81 0.85
CA ASP A 29 2.20 -10.71 -0.32
C ASP A 29 1.36 -10.05 -1.43
N VAL A 30 1.74 -8.83 -1.80
CA VAL A 30 1.11 -8.06 -2.86
C VAL A 30 2.14 -7.56 -3.85
N GLY A 31 1.77 -7.47 -5.13
CA GLY A 31 2.67 -6.93 -6.14
C GLY A 31 3.03 -5.47 -5.85
N VAL A 32 4.30 -5.09 -6.08
CA VAL A 32 4.79 -3.71 -5.95
C VAL A 32 3.93 -2.70 -6.74
N ARG A 33 3.47 -3.09 -7.93
CA ARG A 33 2.57 -2.26 -8.75
C ARG A 33 1.22 -1.99 -8.08
N THR A 34 0.71 -2.96 -7.32
CA THR A 34 -0.53 -2.83 -6.55
C THR A 34 -0.36 -1.79 -5.45
N LEU A 35 0.78 -1.81 -4.74
CA LEU A 35 1.11 -0.83 -3.71
C LEU A 35 1.17 0.60 -4.27
N PHE A 36 1.89 0.81 -5.38
CA PHE A 36 1.91 2.12 -6.05
C PHE A 36 0.51 2.60 -6.47
N THR A 37 -0.35 1.68 -6.91
CA THR A 37 -1.73 2.02 -7.27
C THR A 37 -2.55 2.44 -6.05
N TRP A 38 -2.31 1.84 -4.89
CA TRP A 38 -2.99 2.22 -3.65
C TRP A 38 -2.50 3.57 -3.12
N GLU A 39 -1.19 3.80 -3.10
CA GLU A 39 -0.58 5.06 -2.66
C GLU A 39 -1.09 6.24 -3.49
N LYS A 40 -1.11 6.08 -4.82
CA LYS A 40 -1.66 7.11 -5.73
C LYS A 40 -3.15 7.38 -5.49
N LYS A 41 -3.93 6.34 -5.19
CA LYS A 41 -5.36 6.50 -4.89
C LYS A 41 -5.59 7.14 -3.53
N ASP A 42 -4.71 6.92 -2.57
CA ASP A 42 -4.77 7.52 -1.24
C ASP A 42 -4.47 9.02 -1.32
N ALA A 43 -3.37 9.41 -1.99
CA ALA A 43 -2.99 10.81 -2.18
C ALA A 43 -4.06 11.65 -2.91
N ASN A 44 -4.83 11.03 -3.80
CA ASN A 44 -5.90 11.70 -4.54
C ASN A 44 -7.21 11.86 -3.75
N LYS A 45 -7.35 11.29 -2.54
CA LYS A 45 -8.54 11.50 -1.69
C LYS A 45 -8.48 12.80 -0.91
N ASP A 46 -7.28 13.33 -0.70
CA ASP A 46 -7.05 14.56 0.06
C ASP A 46 -7.11 15.82 -0.84
N THR A 47 -7.61 15.70 -2.08
CA THR A 47 -7.84 16.79 -3.05
C THR A 47 -9.31 16.83 -3.45
#